data_AF-A0A944UMR9-F1
#
_entry.id   AF-A0A944UMR9-F1
#
_cell.length_a   1.000
_cell.length_b   1.000
_cell.length_c   1.000
_cell.angle_alpha   90.00
_cell.angle_beta   90.00
_cell.angle_gamma   90.00
#
_symmetry.space_group_name_H-M   'P 1'
#
loop_
_entity.id
_entity.type
_entity.pdbx_description
1 polymer ?
#
loop_
_entity_poly.entity_id
_entity_poly.type
_entity_poly.pdbx_seq_one_letter_code
_entity_poly.pdbx_strand_id
1 'polypeptide(L)' 'MSRELPLLIQGGMGVAVSDWRLARAVSLTGQLGVVSGTAIESVMVRRLQLGDPGGHTRRAMSR' A
#
# COMPACT_ATOMS: atom_id res chain seq x y z
N MET A 1 21.60 8.01 -10.55
CA MET A 1 20.53 7.00 -10.53
C MET A 1 20.60 6.24 -11.84
N SER A 2 21.02 4.98 -11.80
CA SER A 2 21.01 4.09 -12.96
C SER A 2 19.59 4.05 -13.52
N ARG A 3 19.46 4.27 -14.83
CA ARG A 3 18.19 4.37 -15.56
C ARG A 3 17.63 2.98 -15.90
N GLU A 4 17.90 2.00 -15.03
CA GLU A 4 17.46 0.62 -15.21
C GLU A 4 16.00 0.51 -14.81
N LEU A 5 15.19 -0.06 -15.70
CA LEU A 5 13.79 -0.34 -15.44
C LEU A 5 13.69 -1.51 -14.45
N PRO A 6 12.63 -1.56 -13.62
CA PRO A 6 12.42 -2.67 -12.70
C PRO A 6 12.26 -3.98 -13.49
N LEU A 7 12.95 -5.03 -13.06
CA LEU A 7 12.79 -6.38 -13.62
C LEU A 7 11.46 -7.02 -13.18
N LEU A 8 10.98 -6.66 -11.98
CA LEU A 8 9.74 -7.12 -11.40
C LEU A 8 8.84 -5.94 -11.04
N ILE A 9 7.58 -6.06 -11.46
CA ILE A 9 6.50 -5.18 -11.04
C ILE A 9 5.50 -6.03 -10.25
N GLN A 10 5.40 -5.79 -8.95
CA GLN A 10 4.32 -6.36 -8.15
C GLN A 10 3.05 -5.56 -8.43
N GLY A 11 2.09 -6.17 -9.12
CA GLY A 11 0.84 -5.51 -9.52
C GLY A 11 -0.11 -5.23 -8.36
N GLY A 12 -0.90 -4.17 -8.49
CA GLY A 12 -2.00 -3.88 -7.57
C GLY A 12 -3.11 -4.93 -7.69
N MET A 13 -3.36 -5.70 -6.63
CA MET A 13 -4.37 -6.75 -6.62
C MET A 13 -5.55 -6.36 -5.72
N GLY A 14 -6.75 -6.32 -6.30
CA GLY A 14 -8.04 -6.28 -5.61
C GLY A 14 -8.20 -5.24 -4.49
N VAL A 15 -9.18 -5.48 -3.63
CA VAL A 15 -9.46 -4.64 -2.45
C VAL A 15 -8.59 -5.12 -1.29
N ALA A 16 -7.71 -4.26 -0.79
CA ALA A 16 -6.82 -4.50 0.36
C ALA A 16 -5.86 -5.71 0.26
N VAL A 17 -5.65 -6.33 -0.92
CA VAL A 17 -4.71 -7.47 -1.07
C VAL A 17 -3.25 -6.99 -1.16
N SER A 18 -2.97 -6.02 -2.03
CA SER A 18 -1.64 -5.41 -2.14
C SER A 18 -1.59 -4.04 -1.47
N ASP A 19 -1.26 -4.02 -0.18
CA ASP A 19 -1.14 -2.78 0.60
C ASP A 19 0.29 -2.21 0.62
N TRP A 20 0.49 -1.12 1.37
CA TRP A 20 1.78 -0.43 1.49
C TRP A 20 2.90 -1.30 2.04
N ARG A 21 2.61 -2.37 2.79
CA ARG A 21 3.64 -3.24 3.38
C ARG A 21 4.29 -4.09 2.29
N LEU A 22 3.47 -4.69 1.43
CA LEU A 22 3.96 -5.47 0.29
C LEU A 22 4.69 -4.56 -0.71
N ALA A 23 4.06 -3.44 -1.08
CA ALA A 23 4.69 -2.49 -2.01
C ALA A 23 6.05 -2.00 -1.48
N ARG A 24 6.14 -1.68 -0.18
CA ARG A 24 7.41 -1.31 0.47
C ARG A 24 8.42 -2.44 0.44
N ALA A 25 8.02 -3.68 0.75
CA ALA A 25 8.92 -4.83 0.71
C ALA A 25 9.53 -5.03 -0.68
N VAL A 26 8.72 -4.90 -1.75
CA VAL A 26 9.17 -4.99 -3.14
C VAL A 26 10.06 -3.80 -3.51
N SER A 27 9.70 -2.57 -3.12
CA SER A 27 10.53 -1.39 -3.39
C SER A 27 11.90 -1.45 -2.71
N LEU A 28 11.99 -2.06 -1.52
CA LEU A 28 13.25 -2.25 -0.82
C LEU A 28 14.20 -3.24 -1.53
N THR A 29 13.70 -4.09 -2.44
CA THR A 29 14.55 -4.97 -3.27
C THR A 29 15.01 -4.30 -4.58
N GLY A 30 14.74 -2.99 -4.74
CA GLY A 30 15.03 -2.25 -5.97
C GLY A 30 14.03 -2.50 -7.09
N GLN A 31 12.90 -3.16 -6.80
CA GLN A 31 11.84 -3.45 -7.76
C GLN A 31 10.66 -2.47 -7.61
N LEU A 32 9.65 -2.57 -8.47
CA LEU A 32 8.48 -1.68 -8.41
C LEU A 32 7.33 -2.36 -7.65
N GLY A 33 7.05 -1.84 -6.45
CA GLY A 33 5.87 -2.23 -5.66
C GLY A 33 4.69 -1.30 -5.93
N VAL A 34 3.48 -1.86 -6.06
CA VAL A 34 2.25 -1.09 -6.30
C VAL A 34 1.27 -1.30 -5.16
N VAL A 35 0.76 -0.20 -4.61
CA VAL A 35 -0.36 -0.20 -3.66
C VAL A 35 -1.66 -0.20 -4.45
N SER A 36 -2.55 -1.15 -4.19
CA SER A 36 -3.88 -1.15 -4.83
C SER A 36 -4.74 -0.03 -4.25
N GLY A 37 -5.29 0.80 -5.13
CA GLY A 37 -6.26 1.84 -4.79
C GLY A 37 -7.73 1.39 -4.89
N THR A 38 -8.00 0.12 -5.24
CA THR A 38 -9.37 -0.36 -5.44
C THR A 38 -10.17 -0.27 -4.15
N ALA A 39 -11.30 0.45 -4.20
CA ALA A 39 -12.20 0.70 -3.07
C ALA A 39 -11.48 1.25 -1.82
N ILE A 40 -10.51 2.14 -2.01
CA ILE A 40 -9.68 2.67 -0.92
C ILE A 40 -10.51 3.39 0.15
N GLU A 41 -11.62 4.02 -0.24
CA GLU A 41 -12.58 4.63 0.67
C GLU A 41 -13.22 3.59 1.60
N SER A 42 -13.64 2.45 1.04
CA SER A 42 -14.22 1.34 1.78
C SER A 42 -13.20 0.70 2.73
N VAL A 43 -11.94 0.52 2.26
CA VAL A 43 -10.83 0.01 3.09
C VAL A 43 -10.54 0.95 4.26
N MET A 44 -10.47 2.25 3.99
CA MET A 44 -10.20 3.28 4.99
C MET A 44 -11.30 3.33 6.06
N VAL A 45 -12.57 3.41 5.65
CA VAL A 45 -13.72 3.40 6.55
C VAL A 45 -13.75 2.11 7.38
N ARG A 46 -13.52 0.95 6.74
CA ARG A 46 -13.53 -0.33 7.44
C ARG A 46 -12.42 -0.43 8.49
N ARG A 47 -11.21 0.06 8.21
CA ARG A 47 -10.11 0.11 9.19
C ARG A 47 -10.46 0.98 10.39
N LEU A 48 -11.05 2.15 10.15
CA LEU A 48 -11.51 3.04 11.23
C LEU A 48 -12.61 2.41 12.08
N GLN A 49 -13.59 1.72 11.47
CA GLN A 49 -14.64 0.97 12.17
C GLN A 49 -14.07 -0.12 13.09
N LEU A 50 -12.97 -0.77 12.68
CA LEU A 50 -12.25 -1.76 13.49
C LEU A 50 -11.31 -1.13 14.53
N GLY A 51 -11.38 0.19 14.74
CA GLY A 51 -10.57 0.91 15.73
C GLY A 51 -9.21 1.40 15.21
N ASP A 52 -8.90 1.21 13.92
CA ASP A 52 -7.60 1.46 13.29
C ASP A 52 -6.43 0.71 13.97
N PRO A 53 -6.40 -0.64 13.86
CA PRO A 53 -5.30 -1.43 14.40
C PRO A 53 -3.95 -1.00 13.78
N GLY A 54 -3.03 -0.51 14.62
CA GLY A 54 -1.74 0.04 14.20
C GLY A 54 -1.70 1.56 14.02
N GLY A 55 -2.85 2.25 14.18
CA GLY A 55 -2.95 3.70 14.15
C GLY A 55 -2.57 4.32 12.80
N HIS A 56 -2.51 3.53 11.74
CA HIS A 56 -1.97 3.95 10.45
C HIS A 56 -2.90 4.91 9.73
N THR A 57 -4.21 4.63 9.75
CA THR A 57 -5.19 5.48 9.08
C THR A 57 -5.35 6.80 9.81
N ARG A 58 -5.47 6.79 11.15
CA ARG A 58 -5.55 8.01 11.97
C ARG A 58 -4.29 8.85 11.85
N ARG A 59 -3.10 8.24 11.89
CA ARG A 59 -1.83 8.96 11.68
C ARG A 59 -1.72 9.57 10.29
N ALA A 60 -2.21 8.89 9.25
CA ALA A 60 -2.21 9.45 7.90
C ALA A 60 -3.15 10.65 7.76
N MET A 61 -4.19 10.74 8.61
CA MET A 61 -5.15 11.85 8.64
C MET A 61 -4.76 12.98 9.61
N SER A 62 -3.92 12.70 10.62
CA SER A 62 -3.41 13.73 11.53
C SER A 62 -2.45 14.64 10.77
N ARG A 63 -2.79 15.92 10.69
CA ARG A 63 -1.94 16.97 10.11
C ARG A 63 -0.69 17.19 10.94
#